data_AF-A0A3P8LF59-F1
#
_entry.id   AF-A0A3P8LF59-F1
#
_cell.length_a   1.000
_cell.length_b   1.000
_cell.length_c   1.000
_cell.angle_alpha   90.00
_cell.angle_beta   90.00
_cell.angle_gamma   90.00
#
_symmetry.space_group_name_H-M   'P 1'
#
loop_
_entity.id
_entity.type
_entity.pdbx_description
1 polymer ?
#
loop_
_entity_poly.entity_id
_entity_poly.type
_entity_poly.pdbx_seq_one_letter_code
_entity_poly.pdbx_strand_id
1 'polypeptide(L)'
;MTILVTGATGNIGRKVVDELVARGVGDIRALTTNPAKAALPSGVEAFSGFIGKPETLDGAFEGVTGMYLAPYEPTATEVLRRAKDAGVEYVVATSGSAHWQALTDTILASGLDVTVLGPGEFMENFAGWAGQVATGVVREPYPDAGSAPIAMDDIAAVAAALLAAEDHSAHIGKVYELTGPSFLTRVEMAAQIGEGIGREVGFEQISREEAEEALRAEMGDMAGWYLDLQDASRRYRQEANSLVEELSGRPAMSLAQWAARNRSLFAA
;
A
#
# COMPACT_ATOMS: atom_id res chain seq x y z
N MET A 1 25.14 5.21 2.03
CA MET A 1 23.94 4.45 2.39
C MET A 1 23.10 4.35 1.13
N THR A 2 23.18 3.23 0.42
CA THR A 2 22.31 2.98 -0.74
C THR A 2 21.00 2.36 -0.26
N ILE A 3 19.86 2.91 -0.67
CA ILE A 3 18.54 2.35 -0.38
C ILE A 3 17.97 1.67 -1.63
N LEU A 4 17.69 0.37 -1.55
CA LEU A 4 17.02 -0.37 -2.61
C LEU A 4 15.50 -0.29 -2.44
N VAL A 5 14.78 0.04 -3.51
CA VAL A 5 13.32 -0.02 -3.55
C VAL A 5 12.88 -1.12 -4.49
N THR A 6 12.25 -2.19 -3.96
CA THR A 6 11.66 -3.22 -4.81
C THR A 6 10.34 -2.75 -5.41
N GLY A 7 10.02 -3.21 -6.62
CA GLY A 7 8.79 -2.80 -7.31
C GLY A 7 8.72 -1.29 -7.51
N ALA A 8 9.85 -0.63 -7.81
CA ALA A 8 9.99 0.83 -7.85
C ALA A 8 9.15 1.54 -8.94
N THR A 9 8.49 0.77 -9.81
CA THR A 9 7.53 1.26 -10.81
C THR A 9 6.10 0.78 -10.55
N GLY A 10 5.87 0.10 -9.43
CA GLY A 10 4.54 -0.30 -8.95
C GLY A 10 3.88 0.80 -8.10
N ASN A 11 2.63 0.57 -7.70
CA ASN A 11 1.77 1.60 -7.10
C ASN A 11 2.36 2.25 -5.84
N ILE A 12 2.91 1.45 -4.91
CA ILE A 12 3.54 1.96 -3.68
C ILE A 12 5.04 2.23 -3.90
N GLY A 13 5.77 1.30 -4.55
CA GLY A 13 7.22 1.42 -4.71
C GLY A 13 7.64 2.69 -5.45
N ARG A 14 6.88 3.15 -6.46
CA ARG A 14 7.15 4.43 -7.11
C ARG A 14 7.03 5.61 -6.14
N LYS A 15 5.99 5.62 -5.31
CA LYS A 15 5.77 6.65 -4.29
C LYS A 15 6.88 6.64 -3.24
N VAL A 16 7.39 5.45 -2.87
CA VAL A 16 8.54 5.33 -1.96
C VAL A 16 9.79 5.98 -2.57
N VAL A 17 10.07 5.76 -3.86
CA VAL A 17 11.17 6.45 -4.55
C VAL A 17 10.99 7.97 -4.48
N ASP A 18 9.80 8.47 -4.81
CA ASP A 18 9.52 9.91 -4.81
C ASP A 18 9.67 10.53 -3.40
N GLU A 19 9.21 9.84 -2.36
CA GLU A 19 9.35 10.26 -0.95
C GLU A 19 10.82 10.25 -0.48
N LEU A 20 11.61 9.24 -0.86
CA LEU A 20 13.04 9.19 -0.54
C LEU A 20 13.80 10.34 -1.21
N VAL A 21 13.50 10.65 -2.47
CA VAL A 21 14.05 11.80 -3.19
C VAL A 21 13.66 13.11 -2.49
N ALA A 22 12.39 13.27 -2.10
CA ALA A 22 11.91 14.45 -1.40
C ALA A 22 12.58 14.66 -0.03
N ARG A 23 13.00 13.56 0.63
CA ARG A 23 13.76 13.56 1.89
C ARG A 23 15.26 13.81 1.70
N GLY A 24 15.73 13.96 0.46
CA GLY A 24 17.14 14.24 0.15
C GLY A 24 18.05 13.01 0.22
N VAL A 25 17.49 11.79 0.16
CA VAL A 25 18.29 10.58 0.05
C VAL A 25 19.01 10.60 -1.30
N GLY A 26 20.33 10.70 -1.26
CA GLY A 26 21.16 10.92 -2.44
C GLY A 26 21.55 9.66 -3.22
N ASP A 27 21.27 8.48 -2.68
CA ASP A 27 21.68 7.19 -3.27
C ASP A 27 20.56 6.15 -3.18
N ILE A 28 19.77 6.07 -4.25
CA ILE A 28 18.57 5.24 -4.35
C ILE A 28 18.71 4.31 -5.55
N ARG A 29 18.56 3.00 -5.31
CA ARG A 29 18.47 1.99 -6.35
C ARG A 29 17.02 1.52 -6.51
N ALA A 30 16.49 1.66 -7.71
CA ALA A 30 15.12 1.30 -8.06
C ALA A 30 15.10 -0.03 -8.84
N LEU A 31 14.62 -1.11 -8.21
CA LEU A 31 14.46 -2.40 -8.87
C LEU A 31 13.20 -2.39 -9.74
N THR A 32 13.37 -2.64 -11.03
CA THR A 32 12.28 -2.65 -12.01
C THR A 32 12.52 -3.70 -13.10
N THR A 33 11.45 -4.23 -13.67
CA THR A 33 11.53 -5.18 -14.80
C THR A 33 11.85 -4.49 -16.13
N ASN A 34 11.70 -3.17 -16.22
CA ASN A 34 11.95 -2.40 -17.44
C ASN A 34 12.54 -1.02 -17.16
N PRO A 35 13.87 -0.92 -16.92
CA PRO A 35 14.56 0.34 -16.64
C PRO A 35 14.30 1.44 -17.67
N ALA A 36 14.26 1.08 -18.96
CA ALA A 36 14.07 2.03 -20.05
C ALA A 36 12.69 2.73 -20.03
N LYS A 37 11.68 2.09 -19.43
CA LYS A 37 10.32 2.64 -19.28
C LYS A 37 10.02 3.13 -17.87
N ALA A 38 10.97 3.03 -16.94
CA ALA A 38 10.74 3.28 -15.53
C ALA A 38 10.46 4.77 -15.23
N ALA A 39 10.91 5.68 -16.09
CA ALA A 39 10.70 7.13 -15.97
C ALA A 39 11.03 7.69 -14.56
N LEU A 40 12.11 7.19 -13.95
CA LEU A 40 12.48 7.49 -12.57
C LEU A 40 13.00 8.94 -12.43
N PRO A 41 12.90 9.53 -11.21
CA PRO A 41 13.50 10.83 -10.93
C PRO A 41 15.01 10.86 -11.23
N SER A 42 15.52 12.05 -11.55
CA SER A 42 16.96 12.24 -11.78
C SER A 42 17.76 11.85 -10.53
N GLY A 43 18.85 11.11 -10.72
CA GLY A 43 19.72 10.64 -9.63
C GLY A 43 19.34 9.28 -9.05
N VAL A 44 18.19 8.71 -9.42
CA VAL A 44 17.82 7.34 -9.03
C VAL A 44 18.45 6.33 -9.99
N GLU A 45 19.20 5.37 -9.45
CA GLU A 45 19.80 4.28 -10.22
C GLU A 45 18.71 3.25 -10.57
N ALA A 46 18.45 3.02 -11.86
CA ALA A 46 17.57 1.94 -12.29
C ALA A 46 18.31 0.60 -12.34
N PHE A 47 17.82 -0.41 -11.62
CA PHE A 47 18.37 -1.77 -11.65
C PHE A 47 17.35 -2.74 -12.26
N SER A 48 17.78 -3.52 -13.25
CA SER A 48 16.91 -4.50 -13.91
C SER A 48 16.79 -5.77 -13.07
N GLY A 49 15.59 -6.09 -12.59
CA GLY A 49 15.34 -7.34 -11.90
C GLY A 49 13.91 -7.49 -11.40
N PHE A 50 13.61 -8.65 -10.84
CA PHE A 50 12.29 -8.97 -10.29
C PHE A 50 12.43 -9.91 -9.10
N ILE A 51 11.83 -9.56 -7.97
CA ILE A 51 11.86 -10.39 -6.77
C ILE A 51 11.22 -11.77 -6.96
N GLY A 52 10.26 -11.92 -7.88
CA GLY A 52 9.70 -13.21 -8.24
C GLY A 52 10.61 -14.08 -9.13
N LYS A 53 11.79 -13.56 -9.49
CA LYS A 53 12.87 -14.25 -10.19
C LYS A 53 14.20 -13.96 -9.48
N PRO A 54 14.48 -14.57 -8.31
CA PRO A 54 15.64 -14.24 -7.49
C PRO A 54 16.99 -14.30 -8.22
N GLU A 55 17.10 -15.11 -9.27
CA GLU A 55 18.26 -15.18 -10.16
C GLU A 55 18.56 -13.87 -10.91
N THR A 56 17.60 -12.95 -10.99
CA THR A 56 17.78 -11.62 -11.59
C THR A 56 18.29 -10.57 -10.60
N LEU A 57 18.49 -10.95 -9.34
CA LEU A 57 18.91 -10.03 -8.26
C LEU A 57 20.42 -10.04 -8.01
N ASP A 58 21.19 -10.76 -8.82
CA ASP A 58 22.65 -10.76 -8.75
C ASP A 58 23.17 -9.33 -8.95
N GLY A 59 23.92 -8.81 -7.98
CA GLY A 59 24.39 -7.42 -7.96
C GLY A 59 23.37 -6.39 -7.42
N ALA A 60 22.08 -6.73 -7.30
CA ALA A 60 21.06 -5.78 -6.87
C ALA A 60 21.28 -5.25 -5.45
N PHE A 61 21.88 -6.07 -4.58
CA PHE A 61 22.13 -5.75 -3.18
C PHE A 61 23.55 -5.18 -2.91
N GLU A 62 24.40 -5.04 -3.93
CA GLU A 62 25.77 -4.54 -3.74
C GLU A 62 25.77 -3.10 -3.21
N GLY A 63 26.37 -2.89 -2.03
CA GLY A 63 26.41 -1.58 -1.35
C GLY A 63 25.09 -1.15 -0.72
N VAL A 64 24.05 -1.98 -0.79
CA VAL A 64 22.73 -1.69 -0.21
C VAL A 64 22.78 -1.86 1.30
N THR A 65 22.26 -0.88 2.01
CA THR A 65 22.23 -0.84 3.49
C THR A 65 20.78 -0.80 4.00
N GLY A 66 19.89 -0.13 3.26
CA GLY A 66 18.44 -0.14 3.52
C GLY A 66 17.64 -0.70 2.33
N MET A 67 16.51 -1.35 2.59
CA MET A 67 15.63 -1.86 1.54
C MET A 67 14.14 -1.62 1.86
N TYR A 68 13.41 -1.03 0.92
CA TYR A 68 11.96 -1.19 0.85
C TYR A 68 11.62 -2.48 0.12
N LEU A 69 10.86 -3.37 0.76
CA LEU A 69 10.40 -4.63 0.21
C LEU A 69 8.87 -4.62 0.04
N ALA A 70 8.39 -4.52 -1.19
CA ALA A 70 7.09 -5.06 -1.57
C ALA A 70 7.26 -6.57 -1.85
N PRO A 71 6.87 -7.47 -0.95
CA PRO A 71 7.23 -8.89 -1.03
C PRO A 71 6.41 -9.64 -2.08
N TYR A 72 6.98 -10.76 -2.54
CA TYR A 72 6.27 -11.77 -3.32
C TYR A 72 6.42 -13.10 -2.59
N GLU A 73 5.31 -13.61 -2.03
CA GLU A 73 5.32 -14.75 -1.10
C GLU A 73 6.13 -15.95 -1.60
N PRO A 74 5.98 -16.43 -2.86
CA PRO A 74 6.71 -17.61 -3.33
C PRO A 74 8.24 -17.50 -3.27
N THR A 75 8.79 -16.28 -3.24
CA THR A 75 10.25 -16.05 -3.27
C THR A 75 10.76 -15.23 -2.09
N ALA A 76 9.90 -14.81 -1.16
CA ALA A 76 10.24 -13.89 -0.07
C ALA A 76 11.44 -14.39 0.76
N THR A 77 11.45 -15.68 1.14
CA THR A 77 12.54 -16.30 1.91
C THR A 77 13.89 -16.19 1.19
N GLU A 78 13.93 -16.47 -0.11
CA GLU A 78 15.16 -16.44 -0.89
C GLU A 78 15.66 -15.01 -1.11
N VAL A 79 14.74 -14.06 -1.35
CA VAL A 79 15.07 -12.64 -1.50
C VAL A 79 15.66 -12.07 -0.20
N LEU A 80 15.03 -12.35 0.94
CA LEU A 80 15.51 -11.91 2.26
C LEU A 80 16.86 -12.54 2.61
N ARG A 81 17.05 -13.83 2.33
CA ARG A 81 18.34 -14.50 2.51
C ARG A 81 19.44 -13.84 1.68
N ARG A 82 19.19 -13.57 0.39
CA ARG A 82 20.15 -12.89 -0.51
C ARG A 82 20.49 -11.48 -0.04
N ALA A 83 19.48 -10.72 0.39
CA ALA A 83 19.68 -9.39 0.96
C ALA A 83 20.60 -9.44 2.19
N LYS A 84 20.34 -10.39 3.11
CA LYS A 84 21.17 -10.63 4.29
C LYS A 84 22.61 -11.03 3.95
N ASP A 85 22.79 -11.99 3.05
CA ASP A 85 24.11 -12.46 2.64
C ASP A 85 24.94 -11.36 1.95
N ALA A 86 24.27 -10.40 1.31
CA ALA A 86 24.88 -9.22 0.69
C ALA A 86 25.14 -8.06 1.67
N GLY A 87 24.72 -8.18 2.93
CA GLY A 87 24.95 -7.17 3.98
C GLY A 87 23.91 -6.06 4.04
N VAL A 88 22.71 -6.25 3.51
CA VAL A 88 21.58 -5.34 3.80
C VAL A 88 21.32 -5.36 5.31
N GLU A 89 21.24 -4.19 5.92
CA GLU A 89 21.14 -4.05 7.37
C GLU A 89 19.67 -3.91 7.79
N TYR A 90 18.93 -3.00 7.15
CA TYR A 90 17.56 -2.66 7.54
C TYR A 90 16.55 -2.82 6.40
N VAL A 91 15.41 -3.46 6.69
CA VAL A 91 14.32 -3.67 5.73
C VAL A 91 13.00 -3.12 6.26
N VAL A 92 12.34 -2.29 5.45
CA VAL A 92 10.94 -1.94 5.65
C VAL A 92 10.11 -2.69 4.63
N ALA A 93 9.25 -3.60 5.10
CA ALA A 93 8.46 -4.47 4.24
C ALA A 93 6.95 -4.20 4.37
N THR A 94 6.23 -4.21 3.25
CA THR A 94 4.76 -4.12 3.26
C THR A 94 4.17 -5.52 3.30
N SER A 95 3.49 -5.88 4.39
CA SER A 95 2.79 -7.17 4.58
C SER A 95 1.53 -6.90 5.40
N GLY A 96 1.16 -7.76 6.35
CA GLY A 96 0.05 -7.48 7.27
C GLY A 96 -0.30 -8.65 8.18
N SER A 97 -1.43 -8.52 8.85
CA SER A 97 -2.03 -9.56 9.67
C SER A 97 -2.99 -10.46 8.88
N ALA A 98 -3.63 -11.41 9.56
CA ALA A 98 -4.62 -12.34 9.00
C ALA A 98 -4.10 -13.10 7.76
N HIS A 99 -4.64 -12.83 6.56
CA HIS A 99 -4.23 -13.50 5.32
C HIS A 99 -2.72 -13.35 5.04
N TRP A 100 -2.11 -12.26 5.49
CA TRP A 100 -0.69 -11.94 5.27
C TRP A 100 0.21 -12.39 6.42
N GLN A 101 -0.35 -13.00 7.48
CA GLN A 101 0.40 -13.35 8.69
C GLN A 101 1.60 -14.26 8.40
N ALA A 102 1.42 -15.29 7.56
CA ALA A 102 2.50 -16.21 7.21
C ALA A 102 3.69 -15.52 6.53
N LEU A 103 3.40 -14.52 5.69
CA LEU A 103 4.42 -13.71 5.03
C LEU A 103 5.12 -12.78 6.03
N THR A 104 4.35 -12.16 6.95
CA THR A 104 4.89 -11.35 8.04
C THR A 104 5.82 -12.15 8.95
N ASP A 105 5.42 -13.36 9.35
CA ASP A 105 6.24 -14.26 10.16
C ASP A 105 7.55 -14.65 9.42
N THR A 106 7.46 -14.89 8.11
CA THR A 106 8.63 -15.16 7.26
C THR A 106 9.60 -13.97 7.22
N ILE A 107 9.09 -12.75 7.09
CA ILE A 107 9.89 -11.52 7.09
C ILE A 107 10.59 -11.33 8.44
N LEU A 108 9.85 -11.47 9.55
CA LEU A 108 10.37 -11.33 10.91
C LEU A 108 11.42 -12.41 11.24
N ALA A 109 11.28 -13.61 10.69
CA ALA A 109 12.22 -14.72 10.90
C ALA A 109 13.48 -14.67 10.01
N SER A 110 13.62 -13.68 9.11
CA SER A 110 14.77 -13.56 8.20
C SER A 110 16.11 -13.33 8.92
N GLY A 111 16.05 -12.81 10.15
CA GLY A 111 17.22 -12.39 10.92
C GLY A 111 17.95 -11.19 10.31
N LEU A 112 17.24 -10.36 9.55
CA LEU A 112 17.57 -8.97 9.25
C LEU A 112 16.92 -8.06 10.31
N ASP A 113 17.40 -6.83 10.44
CA ASP A 113 16.64 -5.81 11.17
C ASP A 113 15.46 -5.38 10.28
N VAL A 114 14.24 -5.64 10.75
CA VAL A 114 13.04 -5.45 9.93
C VAL A 114 11.97 -4.63 10.63
N THR A 115 11.22 -3.86 9.85
CA THR A 115 9.94 -3.27 10.25
C THR A 115 8.89 -3.63 9.22
N VAL A 116 7.73 -4.09 9.66
CA VAL A 116 6.62 -4.47 8.78
C VAL A 116 5.52 -3.41 8.83
N LEU A 117 5.08 -2.96 7.66
CA LEU A 117 3.92 -2.10 7.49
C LEU A 117 2.74 -2.97 7.07
N GLY A 118 1.71 -3.01 7.92
CA GLY A 118 0.45 -3.73 7.71
C GLY A 118 -0.68 -2.77 7.34
N PRO A 119 -0.82 -2.32 6.09
CA PRO A 119 -1.90 -1.41 5.75
C PRO A 119 -3.27 -2.10 5.76
N GLY A 120 -4.29 -1.34 6.17
CA GLY A 120 -5.70 -1.71 6.02
C GLY A 120 -6.22 -1.63 4.58
N GLU A 121 -7.50 -1.32 4.42
CA GLU A 121 -8.10 -1.12 3.10
C GLU A 121 -7.48 0.08 2.37
N PHE A 122 -7.11 -0.08 1.10
CA PHE A 122 -6.55 1.00 0.30
C PHE A 122 -7.62 1.94 -0.22
N MET A 123 -7.37 3.25 -0.18
CA MET A 123 -8.24 4.23 -0.83
C MET A 123 -8.32 4.01 -2.35
N GLU A 124 -7.26 3.47 -2.94
CA GLU A 124 -7.19 3.13 -4.36
C GLU A 124 -8.24 2.10 -4.80
N ASN A 125 -8.76 1.27 -3.90
CA ASN A 125 -9.84 0.32 -4.20
C ASN A 125 -11.12 1.06 -4.64
N PHE A 126 -11.34 2.30 -4.18
CA PHE A 126 -12.50 3.10 -4.57
C PHE A 126 -12.43 3.63 -6.00
N ALA A 127 -11.33 3.41 -6.73
CA ALA A 127 -11.30 3.60 -8.18
C ALA A 127 -12.32 2.69 -8.90
N GLY A 128 -12.66 1.52 -8.32
CA GLY A 128 -13.72 0.64 -8.84
C GLY A 128 -15.11 1.29 -8.81
N TRP A 129 -15.30 2.34 -8.01
CA TRP A 129 -16.56 3.11 -7.98
C TRP A 129 -16.63 4.18 -9.07
N ALA A 130 -15.59 4.39 -9.88
CA ALA A 130 -15.51 5.46 -10.88
C ALA A 130 -16.79 5.62 -11.72
N GLY A 131 -17.27 4.53 -12.32
CA GLY A 131 -18.49 4.56 -13.15
C GLY A 131 -19.75 4.90 -12.36
N GLN A 132 -19.90 4.38 -11.16
CA GLN A 132 -21.06 4.63 -10.29
C GLN A 132 -21.08 6.08 -9.78
N VAL A 133 -19.91 6.55 -9.33
CA VAL A 133 -19.68 7.93 -8.90
C VAL A 133 -19.92 8.91 -10.04
N ALA A 134 -19.56 8.56 -11.29
CA ALA A 134 -19.88 9.35 -12.48
C ALA A 134 -21.39 9.51 -12.70
N THR A 135 -22.18 8.49 -12.36
CA THR A 135 -23.66 8.54 -12.37
C THR A 135 -24.29 9.13 -11.11
N GLY A 136 -23.48 9.47 -10.10
CA GLY A 136 -23.91 10.16 -8.88
C GLY A 136 -24.45 9.26 -7.76
N VAL A 137 -24.48 7.93 -7.91
CA VAL A 137 -24.96 7.00 -6.87
C VAL A 137 -24.08 5.75 -6.86
N VAL A 138 -23.53 5.41 -5.69
CA VAL A 138 -22.84 4.14 -5.44
C VAL A 138 -23.85 3.10 -4.96
N ARG A 139 -23.79 1.89 -5.51
CA ARG A 139 -24.69 0.77 -5.23
C ARG A 139 -23.89 -0.38 -4.62
N GLU A 140 -24.10 -0.65 -3.33
CA GLU A 140 -23.40 -1.72 -2.61
C GLU A 140 -24.32 -2.40 -1.56
N PRO A 141 -24.03 -3.63 -1.13
CA PRO A 141 -24.98 -4.40 -0.33
C PRO A 141 -24.99 -4.05 1.16
N TYR A 142 -23.91 -3.46 1.68
CA TYR A 142 -23.73 -3.23 3.12
C TYR A 142 -23.37 -1.75 3.41
N PRO A 143 -24.36 -0.84 3.56
CA PRO A 143 -24.11 0.59 3.79
C PRO A 143 -23.32 0.89 5.08
N ASP A 144 -23.49 0.05 6.10
CA ASP A 144 -22.89 0.15 7.44
C ASP A 144 -21.55 -0.60 7.57
N ALA A 145 -21.16 -1.38 6.56
CA ALA A 145 -19.80 -1.93 6.47
C ALA A 145 -18.79 -0.79 6.38
N GLY A 146 -17.58 -0.98 6.89
CA GLY A 146 -16.62 0.13 6.93
C GLY A 146 -15.23 -0.25 7.39
N SER A 147 -14.31 0.70 7.24
CA SER A 147 -12.89 0.57 7.57
C SER A 147 -12.30 1.96 7.82
N ALA A 148 -11.01 2.02 8.17
CA ALA A 148 -10.24 3.26 8.17
C ALA A 148 -9.26 3.25 6.98
N PRO A 149 -9.73 3.57 5.75
CA PRO A 149 -8.97 3.32 4.54
C PRO A 149 -7.74 4.23 4.47
N ILE A 150 -6.61 3.68 4.00
CA ILE A 150 -5.32 4.37 3.92
C ILE A 150 -4.92 4.62 2.46
N ALA A 151 -4.32 5.78 2.18
CA ALA A 151 -3.76 6.07 0.86
C ALA A 151 -2.38 5.40 0.68
N MET A 152 -2.08 4.90 -0.52
CA MET A 152 -0.75 4.35 -0.81
C MET A 152 0.38 5.37 -0.62
N ASP A 153 0.09 6.67 -0.79
CA ASP A 153 1.02 7.77 -0.51
C ASP A 153 1.45 7.82 0.96
N ASP A 154 0.57 7.47 1.89
CA ASP A 154 0.87 7.51 3.33
C ASP A 154 1.74 6.32 3.74
N ILE A 155 1.49 5.14 3.17
CA ILE A 155 2.34 3.96 3.34
C ILE A 155 3.75 4.27 2.83
N ALA A 156 3.84 4.91 1.66
CA ALA A 156 5.12 5.29 1.07
C ALA A 156 5.89 6.30 1.94
N ALA A 157 5.20 7.30 2.50
CA ALA A 157 5.84 8.26 3.40
C ALA A 157 6.33 7.62 4.69
N VAL A 158 5.57 6.71 5.30
CA VAL A 158 6.02 5.96 6.48
C VAL A 158 7.24 5.11 6.13
N ALA A 159 7.20 4.37 5.02
CA ALA A 159 8.34 3.56 4.60
C ALA A 159 9.60 4.39 4.35
N ALA A 160 9.47 5.51 3.63
CA ALA A 160 10.60 6.40 3.35
C ALA A 160 11.12 7.10 4.62
N ALA A 161 10.25 7.45 5.57
CA ALA A 161 10.66 8.04 6.85
C ALA A 161 11.49 7.06 7.68
N LEU A 162 11.02 5.82 7.79
CA LEU A 162 11.72 4.75 8.49
C LEU A 162 13.07 4.45 7.84
N LEU A 163 13.13 4.34 6.50
CA LEU A 163 14.37 4.05 5.77
C LEU A 163 15.39 5.19 5.78
N ALA A 164 14.95 6.43 5.97
CA ALA A 164 15.80 7.61 6.00
C ALA A 164 16.18 8.06 7.42
N ALA A 165 15.72 7.36 8.46
CA ALA A 165 16.03 7.70 9.84
C ALA A 165 17.51 7.40 10.16
N GLU A 166 18.07 8.15 11.10
CA GLU A 166 19.45 7.92 11.56
C GLU A 166 19.55 6.72 12.52
N ASP A 167 18.47 6.41 13.24
CA ASP A 167 18.37 5.30 14.18
C ASP A 167 17.05 4.54 13.94
N HIS A 168 17.17 3.23 13.70
CA HIS A 168 16.04 2.33 13.45
C HIS A 168 15.65 1.50 14.68
N SER A 169 16.42 1.56 15.78
CA SER A 169 16.35 0.61 16.89
C SER A 169 14.96 0.48 17.53
N ALA A 170 14.21 1.58 17.61
CA ALA A 170 12.85 1.59 18.15
C ALA A 170 11.82 0.84 17.26
N HIS A 171 12.15 0.63 15.98
CA HIS A 171 11.26 0.08 14.96
C HIS A 171 11.56 -1.39 14.61
N ILE A 172 12.71 -1.91 15.04
CA ILE A 172 13.13 -3.28 14.74
C ILE A 172 12.14 -4.28 15.36
N GLY A 173 11.70 -5.23 14.55
CA GLY A 173 10.72 -6.28 14.90
C GLY A 173 9.28 -5.78 15.04
N LYS A 174 9.01 -4.50 14.78
CA LYS A 174 7.65 -3.95 14.86
C LYS A 174 6.81 -4.30 13.63
N VAL A 175 5.54 -4.55 13.87
CA VAL A 175 4.49 -4.59 12.86
C VAL A 175 3.56 -3.42 13.14
N TYR A 176 3.49 -2.47 12.21
CA TYR A 176 2.64 -1.28 12.31
C TYR A 176 1.40 -1.47 11.44
N GLU A 177 0.24 -1.64 12.07
CA GLU A 177 -1.05 -1.72 11.38
C GLU A 177 -1.48 -0.31 10.95
N LEU A 178 -1.18 0.08 9.70
CA LEU A 178 -1.40 1.43 9.20
C LEU A 178 -2.85 1.63 8.73
N THR A 179 -3.45 2.73 9.14
CA THR A 179 -4.83 3.11 8.78
C THR A 179 -4.89 4.56 8.32
N GLY A 180 -6.01 4.92 7.69
CA GLY A 180 -6.37 6.32 7.48
C GLY A 180 -6.78 7.01 8.79
N PRO A 181 -7.06 8.33 8.72
CA PRO A 181 -7.28 9.15 9.92
C PRO A 181 -8.62 8.89 10.62
N SER A 182 -9.55 8.17 9.98
CA SER A 182 -10.91 7.97 10.51
C SER A 182 -11.55 6.71 9.95
N PHE A 183 -12.33 6.03 10.80
CA PHE A 183 -13.25 5.00 10.34
C PHE A 183 -14.39 5.64 9.53
N LEU A 184 -14.74 5.04 8.39
CA LEU A 184 -15.84 5.44 7.54
C LEU A 184 -16.66 4.19 7.16
N THR A 185 -17.98 4.32 7.19
CA THR A 185 -18.91 3.37 6.57
C THR A 185 -18.93 3.53 5.05
N ARG A 186 -19.46 2.55 4.29
CA ARG A 186 -19.55 2.64 2.83
C ARG A 186 -20.37 3.86 2.37
N VAL A 187 -21.44 4.19 3.08
CA VAL A 187 -22.22 5.42 2.79
C VAL A 187 -21.41 6.70 3.06
N GLU A 188 -20.64 6.75 4.15
CA GLU A 188 -19.76 7.89 4.44
C GLU A 188 -18.60 7.98 3.46
N MET A 189 -18.07 6.86 2.98
CA MET A 189 -17.03 6.82 1.95
C MET A 189 -17.53 7.43 0.63
N ALA A 190 -18.75 7.07 0.20
CA ALA A 190 -19.37 7.68 -0.99
C ALA A 190 -19.52 9.20 -0.82
N ALA A 191 -20.00 9.65 0.34
CA ALA A 191 -20.11 11.07 0.66
C ALA A 191 -18.75 11.80 0.68
N GLN A 192 -17.71 11.20 1.27
CA GLN A 192 -16.34 11.75 1.29
C GLN A 192 -15.72 11.86 -0.10
N ILE A 193 -15.95 10.87 -0.97
CA ILE A 193 -15.53 10.94 -2.38
C ILE A 193 -16.25 12.11 -3.06
N GLY A 194 -17.57 12.24 -2.85
CA GLY A 194 -18.37 13.35 -3.35
C GLY A 194 -17.85 14.72 -2.92
N GLU A 195 -17.54 14.88 -1.63
CA GLU A 195 -16.91 16.09 -1.08
C GLU A 195 -15.60 16.42 -1.81
N GLY A 196 -14.69 15.45 -1.97
CA GLY A 196 -13.40 15.66 -2.62
C GLY A 196 -13.50 16.06 -4.10
N ILE A 197 -14.44 15.45 -4.83
CA ILE A 197 -14.65 15.78 -6.25
C ILE A 197 -15.59 16.98 -6.45
N GLY A 198 -16.20 17.50 -5.38
CA GLY A 198 -17.07 18.67 -5.40
C GLY A 198 -18.45 18.42 -6.01
N ARG A 199 -19.01 17.20 -5.86
CA ARG A 199 -20.40 16.87 -6.24
C ARG A 199 -21.02 15.89 -5.26
N GLU A 200 -22.34 15.92 -5.12
CA GLU A 200 -23.03 14.92 -4.31
C GLU A 200 -22.91 13.52 -4.94
N VAL A 201 -22.62 12.52 -4.10
CA VAL A 201 -22.61 11.11 -4.47
C VAL A 201 -23.49 10.39 -3.46
N GLY A 202 -24.64 9.90 -3.93
CA GLY A 202 -25.58 9.13 -3.13
C GLY A 202 -25.13 7.69 -2.93
N PHE A 203 -25.88 6.97 -2.11
CA PHE A 203 -25.69 5.54 -1.86
C PHE A 203 -27.03 4.82 -1.95
N GLU A 204 -27.07 3.70 -2.65
CA GLU A 204 -28.24 2.81 -2.76
C GLU A 204 -27.83 1.41 -2.28
N GLN A 205 -28.57 0.87 -1.32
CA GLN A 205 -28.36 -0.51 -0.91
C GLN A 205 -28.97 -1.46 -1.94
N ILE A 206 -28.16 -2.38 -2.46
CA ILE A 206 -28.60 -3.48 -3.33
C ILE A 206 -28.52 -4.83 -2.60
N SER A 207 -29.06 -5.88 -3.18
CA SER A 207 -28.89 -7.24 -2.63
C SER A 207 -27.45 -7.73 -2.78
N ARG A 208 -27.05 -8.71 -1.96
CA ARG A 208 -25.73 -9.36 -2.08
C ARG A 208 -25.59 -10.01 -3.45
N GLU A 209 -26.67 -10.60 -3.97
CA GLU A 209 -26.72 -11.28 -5.26
C GLU A 209 -26.48 -10.30 -6.42
N GLU A 210 -27.13 -9.14 -6.41
CA GLU A 210 -26.91 -8.08 -7.41
C GLU A 210 -25.47 -7.55 -7.35
N ALA A 211 -24.93 -7.35 -6.14
CA ALA A 211 -23.56 -6.91 -5.95
C ALA A 211 -22.55 -7.95 -6.48
N GLU A 212 -22.79 -9.24 -6.20
CA GLU A 212 -21.93 -10.32 -6.66
C GLU A 212 -21.94 -10.43 -8.19
N GLU A 213 -23.11 -10.29 -8.81
CA GLU A 213 -23.24 -10.26 -10.27
C GLU A 213 -22.47 -9.09 -10.89
N ALA A 214 -22.57 -7.90 -10.31
CA ALA A 214 -21.85 -6.72 -10.77
C ALA A 214 -20.32 -6.88 -10.64
N LEU A 215 -19.84 -7.43 -9.52
CA LEU A 215 -18.41 -7.61 -9.25
C LEU A 215 -17.79 -8.78 -10.02
N ARG A 216 -18.58 -9.77 -10.45
CA ARG A 216 -18.07 -10.96 -11.14
C ARG A 216 -17.30 -10.65 -12.42
N ALA A 217 -17.67 -9.58 -13.12
CA ALA A 217 -16.98 -9.16 -14.34
C ALA A 217 -15.52 -8.76 -14.09
N GLU A 218 -15.20 -8.21 -12.92
CA GLU A 218 -13.87 -7.73 -12.55
C GLU A 218 -13.12 -8.74 -11.66
N MET A 219 -13.83 -9.32 -10.68
CA MET A 219 -13.22 -10.15 -9.62
C MET A 219 -13.37 -11.65 -9.84
N GLY A 220 -14.18 -12.09 -10.81
CA GLY A 220 -14.49 -13.50 -11.04
C GLY A 220 -14.99 -14.20 -9.78
N ASP A 221 -14.42 -15.36 -9.48
CA ASP A 221 -14.80 -16.18 -8.31
C ASP A 221 -14.48 -15.53 -6.96
N MET A 222 -13.66 -14.47 -6.93
CA MET A 222 -13.32 -13.74 -5.71
C MET A 222 -14.42 -12.78 -5.24
N ALA A 223 -15.44 -12.51 -6.07
CA ALA A 223 -16.53 -11.57 -5.73
C ALA A 223 -17.26 -11.97 -4.44
N GLY A 224 -17.61 -13.25 -4.30
CA GLY A 224 -18.30 -13.75 -3.09
C GLY A 224 -17.45 -13.59 -1.82
N TRP A 225 -16.16 -13.92 -1.91
CA TRP A 225 -15.22 -13.75 -0.80
C TRP A 225 -15.08 -12.27 -0.38
N TYR A 226 -15.02 -11.35 -1.34
CA TYR A 226 -14.96 -9.92 -1.05
C TYR A 226 -16.22 -9.42 -0.32
N LEU A 227 -17.40 -9.88 -0.75
CA LEU A 227 -18.66 -9.54 -0.08
C LEU A 227 -18.75 -10.11 1.34
N ASP A 228 -18.20 -11.31 1.57
CA ASP A 228 -18.12 -11.89 2.90
C ASP A 228 -17.18 -11.08 3.82
N LEU A 229 -16.06 -10.58 3.29
CA LEU A 229 -15.17 -9.67 4.00
C LEU A 229 -15.87 -8.35 4.34
N GLN A 230 -16.67 -7.82 3.40
CA GLN A 230 -17.45 -6.61 3.62
C GLN A 230 -18.51 -6.82 4.73
N ASP A 231 -19.27 -7.93 4.72
CA ASP A 231 -20.22 -8.23 5.81
C ASP A 231 -19.51 -8.42 7.15
N ALA A 232 -18.34 -9.08 7.16
CA ALA A 232 -17.56 -9.27 8.37
C ALA A 232 -17.11 -7.95 9.00
N SER A 233 -16.77 -6.94 8.18
CA SER A 233 -16.35 -5.61 8.67
C SER A 233 -17.42 -4.88 9.48
N ARG A 234 -18.70 -5.24 9.31
CA ARG A 234 -19.81 -4.70 10.10
C ARG A 234 -19.73 -5.13 11.57
N ARG A 235 -19.11 -6.29 11.82
CA ARG A 235 -18.94 -6.88 13.16
C ARG A 235 -17.60 -6.51 13.78
N TYR A 236 -16.59 -6.30 12.95
CA TYR A 236 -15.23 -5.97 13.36
C TYR A 236 -14.83 -4.60 12.83
N ARG A 237 -15.06 -3.57 13.66
CA ARG A 237 -14.69 -2.20 13.30
C ARG A 237 -13.19 -2.01 13.49
N GLN A 238 -12.49 -1.73 12.39
CA GLN A 238 -11.09 -1.31 12.44
C GLN A 238 -10.97 0.02 13.19
N GLU A 239 -10.08 0.08 14.18
CA GLU A 239 -9.78 1.34 14.85
C GLU A 239 -8.81 2.16 14.00
N ALA A 240 -9.19 3.40 13.69
CA ALA A 240 -8.28 4.36 13.08
C ALA A 240 -7.17 4.74 14.07
N ASN A 241 -5.97 5.05 13.55
CA ASN A 241 -4.82 5.40 14.36
C ASN A 241 -4.02 6.57 13.76
N SER A 242 -3.07 7.09 14.55
CA SER A 242 -2.20 8.21 14.21
C SER A 242 -0.82 7.78 13.71
N LEU A 243 -0.59 6.49 13.40
CA LEU A 243 0.74 5.96 13.08
C LEU A 243 1.37 6.63 11.86
N VAL A 244 0.57 7.04 10.87
CA VAL A 244 1.09 7.79 9.72
C VAL A 244 1.73 9.10 10.18
N GLU A 245 1.06 9.85 11.05
CA GLU A 245 1.60 11.11 11.59
C GLU A 245 2.80 10.87 12.50
N GLU A 246 2.69 9.91 13.41
CA GLU A 246 3.75 9.57 14.37
C GLU A 246 5.04 9.11 13.68
N LEU A 247 4.94 8.32 12.60
CA LEU A 247 6.10 7.72 11.95
C LEU A 247 6.64 8.56 10.79
N SER A 248 5.79 9.30 10.08
CA SER A 248 6.22 10.07 8.89
C SER A 248 6.37 11.56 9.13
N GLY A 249 5.78 12.09 10.21
CA GLY A 249 5.73 13.51 10.54
C GLY A 249 4.66 14.30 9.77
N ARG A 250 3.79 13.63 9.00
CA ARG A 250 2.66 14.26 8.30
C ARG A 250 1.33 13.56 8.60
N PRO A 251 0.22 14.31 8.77
CA PRO A 251 -1.09 13.70 8.97
C PRO A 251 -1.47 12.75 7.84
N ALA A 252 -2.21 11.69 8.18
CA ALA A 252 -2.79 10.80 7.18
C ALA A 252 -3.78 11.55 6.28
N MET A 253 -3.78 11.20 5.00
CA MET A 253 -4.69 11.74 4.01
C MET A 253 -6.12 11.28 4.30
N SER A 254 -7.09 12.20 4.27
CA SER A 254 -8.50 11.82 4.33
C SER A 254 -9.00 11.30 2.97
N LEU A 255 -10.09 10.54 2.97
CA LEU A 255 -10.66 10.03 1.71
C LEU A 255 -11.11 11.15 0.77
N ALA A 256 -11.65 12.26 1.31
CA ALA A 256 -11.98 13.44 0.51
C ALA A 256 -10.73 14.08 -0.12
N GLN A 257 -9.61 14.18 0.61
CA GLN A 257 -8.35 14.70 0.06
C GLN A 257 -7.81 13.79 -1.04
N TRP A 258 -7.86 12.47 -0.84
CA TRP A 258 -7.47 11.49 -1.84
C TRP A 258 -8.34 11.60 -3.09
N ALA A 259 -9.66 11.67 -2.94
CA ALA A 259 -10.60 11.81 -4.05
C ALA A 259 -10.39 13.14 -4.81
N ALA A 260 -10.09 14.23 -4.11
CA ALA A 260 -9.77 15.52 -4.72
C ALA A 260 -8.50 15.44 -5.59
N ARG A 261 -7.44 14.77 -5.11
CA ARG A 261 -6.19 14.55 -5.87
C ARG A 261 -6.40 13.63 -7.07
N ASN A 262 -7.30 12.67 -6.94
CA ASN A 262 -7.61 11.66 -7.96
C ASN A 262 -8.90 11.97 -8.73
N ARG A 263 -9.33 13.23 -8.78
CA ARG A 263 -10.61 13.64 -9.38
C ARG A 263 -10.80 13.12 -10.81
N SER A 264 -9.73 12.98 -11.59
CA SER A 264 -9.78 12.46 -12.96
C SER A 264 -10.25 11.01 -13.06
N LEU A 265 -10.12 10.20 -11.99
CA LEU A 265 -10.66 8.85 -11.95
C LEU A 265 -12.19 8.85 -11.96
N PHE A 266 -12.80 9.92 -11.47
CA PHE A 266 -14.25 10.05 -11.29
C PHE A 266 -14.92 10.96 -12.32
N ALA A 267 -14.14 11.49 -13.28
CA ALA A 267 -14.67 12.31 -14.35
C ALA A 267 -15.53 11.45 -15.29
N ALA A 268 -16.68 11.98 -15.70
CA ALA A 268 -17.58 11.36 -16.67
C ALA A 268 -17.07 11.57 -18.11
#